data_AF-A0A2I0W985-F1
#
_entry.id   AF-A0A2I0W985-F1
#
_cell.length_a   1.000
_cell.length_b   1.000
_cell.length_c   1.000
_cell.angle_alpha   90.00
_cell.angle_beta   90.00
_cell.angle_gamma   90.00
#
_symmetry.space_group_name_H-M   'P 1'
#
loop_
_entity.id
_entity.type
_entity.pdbx_description
1 polymer ?
#
loop_
_entity_poly.entity_id
_entity_poly.type
_entity_poly.pdbx_seq_one_letter_code
_entity_poly.pdbx_strand_id
1 'polypeptide(L)'
;MLRRPRGGRLDRFNLDRSGSTPGGPGAGRNQGEVEALIGLEGEHLRIYSNGIDNVKWITPSLPPKDQALTWYMVVVDAPKGTEPVGLDMKYMGKGQAWLNGKAIGRFWPRKSSINDKCSSSCNYKGKFFPDKCRTGCGEPTQRW
;
A
#
# COMPACT_ATOMS: atom_id res chain seq x y z
N MET A 1 21.27 1.11 -5.99
CA MET A 1 22.28 0.06 -5.84
C MET A 1 22.61 -0.05 -4.35
N LEU A 2 22.04 -1.02 -3.63
CA LEU A 2 22.33 -1.24 -2.21
C LEU A 2 23.10 -2.55 -2.07
N ARG A 3 24.32 -2.46 -1.53
CA ARG A 3 25.26 -3.59 -1.36
C ARG A 3 24.77 -4.53 -0.26
N ARG A 4 24.89 -5.84 -0.49
CA ARG A 4 24.64 -6.91 0.48
C ARG A 4 25.65 -6.85 1.66
N PRO A 5 25.22 -6.67 2.91
CA PRO A 5 25.96 -7.12 4.07
C PRO A 5 25.72 -8.63 4.27
N ARG A 6 26.73 -9.36 4.73
CA ARG A 6 26.59 -10.77 5.10
C ARG A 6 26.08 -10.86 6.55
N GLY A 7 24.97 -11.56 6.78
CA GLY A 7 24.60 -12.09 8.11
C GLY A 7 23.38 -11.48 8.83
N GLY A 8 22.53 -10.70 8.16
CA GLY A 8 21.29 -10.18 8.75
C GLY A 8 20.08 -11.09 8.53
N ARG A 9 19.07 -11.01 9.40
CA ARG A 9 17.73 -11.56 9.12
C ARG A 9 17.15 -10.77 7.95
N LEU A 10 16.81 -11.46 6.86
CA LEU A 10 16.21 -10.86 5.70
C LEU A 10 14.70 -10.72 5.91
N ASP A 11 14.18 -9.52 5.71
CA ASP A 11 12.77 -9.20 5.72
C ASP A 11 12.23 -9.14 4.30
N ARG A 12 11.16 -9.88 4.06
CA ARG A 12 10.46 -9.91 2.77
C ARG A 12 9.22 -9.05 2.83
N PHE A 13 9.16 -8.04 1.97
CA PHE A 13 7.97 -7.23 1.77
C PHE A 13 7.28 -7.61 0.47
N ASN A 14 5.95 -7.76 0.54
CA ASN A 14 5.09 -7.84 -0.62
C ASN A 14 4.12 -6.65 -0.62
N LEU A 15 3.92 -6.01 -1.77
CA LEU A 15 2.99 -4.90 -1.96
C LEU A 15 2.07 -5.22 -3.12
N ASP A 16 0.76 -5.22 -2.87
CA ASP A 16 -0.25 -5.29 -3.92
C ASP A 16 -0.76 -3.88 -4.20
N ARG A 17 -0.60 -3.40 -5.43
CA ARG A 17 -1.16 -2.12 -5.88
C ARG A 17 -2.54 -2.34 -6.51
N SER A 18 -3.59 -2.11 -5.75
CA SER A 18 -4.96 -2.03 -6.27
C SER A 18 -5.15 -0.83 -7.22
N GLY A 19 -5.86 -1.05 -8.33
CA GLY A 19 -6.30 0.01 -9.24
C GLY A 19 -7.70 0.55 -8.90
N SER A 20 -7.98 1.78 -9.30
CA SER A 20 -9.35 2.30 -9.45
C SER A 20 -9.75 2.12 -10.92
N THR A 21 -10.64 1.18 -11.20
CA THR A 21 -11.24 1.05 -12.53
C THR A 21 -12.14 2.26 -12.81
N PRO A 22 -11.95 2.99 -13.93
CA PRO A 22 -13.03 3.78 -14.52
C PRO A 22 -14.17 2.80 -14.86
N GLY A 23 -15.41 3.23 -14.70
CA GLY A 23 -16.62 2.41 -14.85
C GLY A 23 -16.48 1.34 -15.93
N GLY A 24 -16.68 0.08 -15.52
CA GLY A 24 -16.77 -1.04 -16.45
C GLY A 24 -17.88 -0.78 -17.48
N PRO A 25 -17.80 -1.39 -18.66
CA PRO A 25 -18.78 -1.19 -19.72
C PRO A 25 -20.17 -1.52 -19.19
N GLY A 26 -21.11 -0.60 -19.43
CA GLY A 26 -22.51 -0.78 -19.07
C GLY A 26 -23.02 -2.09 -19.64
N ALA A 27 -23.42 -2.99 -18.74
CA ALA A 27 -24.08 -4.22 -19.12
C ALA A 27 -25.42 -3.87 -19.79
N GLY A 28 -25.48 -4.04 -21.10
CA GLY A 28 -26.74 -4.21 -21.81
C GLY A 28 -27.51 -5.35 -21.15
N ARG A 29 -28.81 -5.13 -20.91
CA ARG A 29 -29.71 -6.15 -20.36
C ARG A 29 -29.89 -7.29 -21.36
N ASN A 30 -29.01 -8.26 -21.30
CA ASN A 30 -29.32 -9.64 -21.64
C ASN A 30 -29.31 -10.42 -20.33
N GLN A 31 -30.28 -11.33 -20.13
CA GLN A 31 -30.30 -12.29 -19.03
C GLN A 31 -29.10 -13.24 -19.21
N GLY A 32 -27.92 -12.75 -18.85
CA GLY A 32 -26.65 -13.45 -18.89
C GLY A 32 -26.23 -13.76 -17.47
N GLU A 33 -25.81 -15.00 -17.25
CA GLU A 33 -25.16 -15.46 -16.04
C GLU A 33 -23.95 -14.56 -15.72
N VAL A 34 -23.91 -14.03 -14.49
CA VAL A 34 -22.82 -13.17 -14.04
C VAL A 34 -21.83 -14.05 -13.29
N GLU A 35 -20.67 -14.30 -13.88
CA GLU A 35 -19.55 -14.91 -13.16
C GLU A 35 -18.92 -13.88 -12.21
N ALA A 36 -18.96 -14.16 -10.91
CA ALA A 36 -18.35 -13.33 -9.88
C ALA A 36 -17.03 -13.94 -9.41
N LEU A 37 -15.91 -13.27 -9.70
CA LEU A 37 -14.61 -13.59 -9.12
C LEU A 37 -14.43 -12.86 -7.79
N ILE A 38 -14.07 -13.59 -6.74
CA ILE A 38 -13.88 -13.05 -5.38
C ILE A 38 -12.39 -12.88 -5.11
N GLY A 39 -11.97 -11.66 -4.76
CA GLY A 39 -10.59 -11.34 -4.39
C GLY A 39 -9.64 -11.24 -5.58
N LEU A 40 -8.33 -11.18 -5.29
CA LEU A 40 -7.29 -11.12 -6.31
C LEU A 40 -6.60 -12.49 -6.48
N GLU A 41 -6.20 -12.81 -7.71
CA GLU A 41 -5.51 -14.07 -8.01
C GLU A 41 -4.24 -14.27 -7.16
N GLY A 42 -3.46 -13.20 -6.96
CA GLY A 42 -2.28 -13.25 -6.08
C GLY A 42 -2.61 -13.57 -4.62
N GLU A 43 -3.79 -13.16 -4.12
CA GLU A 43 -4.25 -13.53 -2.78
C GLU A 43 -4.63 -15.01 -2.71
N HIS A 44 -5.33 -15.50 -3.73
CA HIS A 44 -5.70 -16.92 -3.85
C HIS A 44 -4.46 -17.82 -3.91
N LEU A 45 -3.46 -17.42 -4.70
CA LEU A 45 -2.17 -18.11 -4.81
C LEU A 45 -1.27 -17.92 -3.58
N ARG A 46 -1.64 -17.04 -2.63
CA ARG A 46 -0.89 -16.72 -1.41
C ARG A 46 0.55 -16.29 -1.68
N ILE A 47 0.77 -15.51 -2.73
CA ILE A 47 2.11 -15.05 -3.14
C ILE A 47 2.75 -14.06 -2.16
N TYR A 48 2.03 -13.63 -1.13
CA TYR A 48 2.59 -12.89 -0.01
C TYR A 48 3.30 -13.78 1.03
N SER A 49 3.15 -15.11 0.96
CA SER A 49 3.66 -16.08 1.95
C SER A 49 4.31 -17.30 1.28
N ASN A 50 3.72 -18.49 1.43
CA ASN A 50 4.27 -19.76 0.95
C ASN A 50 4.08 -19.97 -0.56
N GLY A 51 3.22 -19.18 -1.21
CA GLY A 51 2.92 -19.32 -2.63
C GLY A 51 3.85 -18.55 -3.56
N ILE A 52 5.01 -18.13 -3.09
CA ILE A 52 5.91 -17.26 -3.88
C ILE A 52 6.44 -17.94 -5.13
N ASP A 53 6.60 -19.26 -5.09
CA ASP A 53 7.08 -20.05 -6.22
C ASP A 53 5.94 -20.42 -7.21
N ASN A 54 4.69 -20.08 -6.89
CA ASN A 54 3.54 -20.35 -7.76
C ASN A 54 3.44 -19.38 -8.96
N VAL A 55 4.26 -18.33 -8.98
CA VAL A 55 4.24 -17.30 -10.02
C VAL A 55 5.64 -16.99 -10.52
N LYS A 56 5.73 -16.56 -11.77
CA LYS A 56 6.99 -16.12 -12.37
C LYS A 56 7.24 -14.65 -12.04
N TRP A 57 8.11 -14.39 -11.07
CA TRP A 57 8.57 -13.04 -10.76
C TRP A 57 9.48 -12.49 -11.84
N ILE A 58 9.28 -11.22 -12.18
CA ILE A 58 10.18 -10.46 -13.06
C ILE A 58 11.07 -9.57 -12.19
N THR A 59 12.36 -9.49 -12.52
CA THR A 59 13.32 -8.59 -11.86
C THR A 59 13.79 -7.51 -12.85
N PRO A 60 12.96 -6.50 -13.13
CA PRO A 60 13.32 -5.45 -14.06
C PRO A 60 14.37 -4.50 -13.47
N SER A 61 15.07 -3.75 -14.32
CA SER A 61 16.02 -2.70 -13.89
C SER A 61 15.33 -1.54 -13.17
N LEU A 62 14.07 -1.26 -13.53
CA LEU A 62 13.19 -0.31 -12.85
C LEU A 62 11.84 -0.97 -12.57
N PRO A 63 11.28 -0.79 -11.36
CA PRO A 63 9.95 -1.30 -11.06
C PRO A 63 8.91 -0.66 -11.98
N PRO A 64 7.92 -1.41 -12.49
CA PRO A 64 6.87 -0.86 -13.31
C PRO A 64 6.14 0.25 -12.55
N LYS A 65 5.97 1.39 -13.20
CA LYS A 65 5.17 2.51 -12.70
C LYS A 65 3.82 2.50 -13.40
N ASP A 66 2.81 3.04 -12.72
CA ASP A 66 1.47 3.25 -13.29
C ASP A 66 0.75 2.02 -13.85
N GLN A 67 1.19 0.82 -13.46
CA GLN A 67 0.44 -0.41 -13.64
C GLN A 67 -0.47 -0.66 -12.44
N ALA A 68 -1.74 -0.93 -12.72
CA ALA A 68 -2.71 -1.40 -11.74
C ALA A 68 -2.54 -2.90 -11.49
N LEU A 69 -3.02 -3.37 -10.33
CA LEU A 69 -3.05 -4.79 -9.93
C LEU A 69 -1.66 -5.44 -10.03
N THR A 70 -0.66 -4.73 -9.49
CA THR A 70 0.75 -5.15 -9.58
C THR A 70 1.26 -5.58 -8.21
N TRP A 71 1.87 -6.76 -8.17
CA TRP A 71 2.56 -7.27 -7.00
C TRP A 71 4.05 -6.93 -7.08
N TYR A 72 4.56 -6.31 -6.01
CA TYR A 72 5.99 -6.06 -5.82
C TYR A 72 6.50 -6.93 -4.68
N MET A 73 7.66 -7.54 -4.87
CA MET A 73 8.39 -8.22 -3.81
C MET A 73 9.76 -7.60 -3.66
N VAL A 74 10.16 -7.33 -2.43
CA VAL A 74 11.52 -6.94 -2.10
C VAL A 74 12.01 -7.69 -0.87
N VAL A 75 13.28 -8.07 -0.88
CA VAL A 75 13.97 -8.67 0.26
C VAL A 75 15.04 -7.68 0.70
N VAL A 76 14.93 -7.21 1.95
CA VAL A 76 15.86 -6.24 2.55
C VAL A 76 16.43 -6.79 3.85
N ASP A 77 17.60 -6.31 4.25
CA ASP A 77 18.12 -6.60 5.58
C ASP A 77 17.31 -5.85 6.64
N ALA A 78 17.03 -6.51 7.76
CA ALA A 78 16.42 -5.85 8.91
C ALA A 78 17.28 -4.65 9.36
N PRO A 79 16.67 -3.48 9.60
CA PRO A 79 17.40 -2.32 10.12
C PRO A 79 17.98 -2.63 11.51
N LYS A 80 19.12 -2.01 11.84
CA LYS A 80 19.76 -2.17 13.15
C LYS A 80 19.03 -1.35 14.21
N GLY A 81 18.93 -1.88 15.42
CA GLY A 81 18.35 -1.21 16.59
C GLY A 81 16.99 -1.75 17.00
N THR A 82 16.36 -1.09 17.97
CA THR A 82 15.04 -1.44 18.53
C THR A 82 13.98 -0.37 18.27
N GLU A 83 14.34 0.66 17.52
CA GLU A 83 13.45 1.77 17.19
C GLU A 83 12.33 1.30 16.25
N PRO A 84 11.13 1.90 16.36
CA PRO A 84 10.03 1.58 15.46
C PRO A 84 10.38 1.93 14.01
N VAL A 85 9.88 1.10 13.09
CA VAL A 85 10.12 1.25 11.66
C VAL A 85 8.80 1.48 10.93
N GLY A 86 8.82 2.37 9.95
CA GLY A 86 7.69 2.68 9.08
C GLY A 86 8.07 2.53 7.61
N LEU A 87 7.08 2.24 6.76
CA LEU A 87 7.30 2.12 5.31
C LEU A 87 6.84 3.40 4.63
N ASP A 88 7.76 4.13 3.98
CA ASP A 88 7.40 5.32 3.22
C ASP A 88 6.69 4.95 1.92
N MET A 89 5.36 5.03 1.94
CA MET A 89 4.50 4.70 0.81
C MET A 89 4.17 5.91 -0.07
N LYS A 90 4.79 7.09 0.13
CA LYS A 90 4.42 8.35 -0.55
C LYS A 90 4.24 8.25 -2.07
N TYR A 91 5.04 7.42 -2.74
CA TYR A 91 5.02 7.26 -4.20
C TYR A 91 4.21 6.05 -4.68
N MET A 92 3.61 5.31 -3.75
CA MET A 92 2.72 4.20 -4.05
C MET A 92 1.30 4.70 -4.31
N GLY A 93 0.50 3.87 -4.98
CA GLY A 93 -0.93 4.09 -5.17
C GLY A 93 -1.73 3.62 -3.95
N LYS A 94 -2.76 2.82 -4.18
CA LYS A 94 -3.54 2.18 -3.12
C LYS A 94 -3.20 0.70 -3.08
N GLY A 95 -3.21 0.09 -1.89
CA GLY A 95 -2.88 -1.32 -1.82
C GLY A 95 -2.86 -1.93 -0.43
N GLN A 96 -2.25 -3.11 -0.36
CA GLN A 96 -2.00 -3.83 0.87
C GLN A 96 -0.54 -4.28 0.93
N ALA A 97 -0.01 -4.34 2.14
CA ALA A 97 1.37 -4.72 2.40
C ALA A 97 1.46 -5.93 3.33
N TRP A 98 2.48 -6.76 3.09
CA TRP A 98 2.81 -7.91 3.91
C TRP A 98 4.30 -7.91 4.24
N LEU A 99 4.63 -8.34 5.46
CA LEU A 99 5.98 -8.55 5.95
C LEU A 99 6.11 -10.00 6.42
N ASN A 100 7.03 -10.76 5.83
CA ASN A 100 7.30 -12.14 6.21
C ASN A 100 6.03 -13.01 6.29
N GLY A 101 5.14 -12.88 5.30
CA GLY A 101 3.88 -13.62 5.22
C GLY A 101 2.72 -13.04 6.05
N LYS A 102 2.94 -11.99 6.85
CA LYS A 102 1.92 -11.37 7.69
C LYS A 102 1.46 -10.04 7.10
N ALA A 103 0.14 -9.83 7.00
CA ALA A 103 -0.39 -8.55 6.56
C ALA A 103 -0.05 -7.46 7.61
N ILE A 104 0.52 -6.34 7.14
CA ILE A 104 0.86 -5.19 7.98
C ILE A 104 -0.11 -4.02 7.80
N GLY A 105 -0.96 -4.07 6.78
CA GLY A 105 -2.08 -3.15 6.61
C GLY A 105 -2.31 -2.72 5.17
N ARG A 106 -3.36 -1.90 5.01
CA ARG A 106 -3.66 -1.21 3.75
C ARG A 106 -2.89 0.11 3.71
N PHE A 107 -2.37 0.46 2.54
CA PHE A 107 -1.81 1.78 2.29
C PHE A 107 -2.67 2.54 1.29
N TRP A 108 -2.89 3.82 1.57
CA TRP A 108 -3.51 4.74 0.63
C TRP A 108 -3.03 6.17 0.94
N PRO A 109 -1.85 6.57 0.45
CA PRO A 109 -1.23 7.88 0.65
C PRO A 109 -1.91 8.94 -0.21
N ARG A 110 -3.24 9.04 -0.13
CA ARG A 110 -4.02 10.02 -0.87
C ARG A 110 -3.68 11.41 -0.35
N LYS A 111 -3.38 12.35 -1.24
CA LYS A 111 -3.19 13.75 -0.83
C LYS A 111 -4.51 14.30 -0.27
N SER A 112 -4.48 14.81 0.96
CA SER A 112 -5.60 15.52 1.57
C SER A 112 -5.80 16.88 0.89
N SER A 113 -6.99 17.47 1.04
CA SER A 113 -7.26 18.79 0.45
C SER A 113 -6.50 19.86 1.23
N ILE A 114 -5.93 20.85 0.54
CA ILE A 114 -5.41 22.04 1.23
C ILE A 114 -6.53 22.85 1.89
N ASN A 115 -7.77 22.68 1.40
CA ASN A 115 -8.97 23.34 1.92
C ASN A 115 -9.66 22.52 3.03
N ASP A 116 -9.08 21.39 3.47
CA ASP A 116 -9.55 20.71 4.66
C ASP A 116 -9.36 21.64 5.89
N LYS A 117 -10.16 21.42 6.94
CA LYS A 117 -10.17 22.28 8.13
C LYS A 117 -8.93 22.08 9.03
N CYS A 118 -7.74 22.34 8.51
CA CYS A 118 -6.53 22.42 9.32
C CYS A 118 -6.45 23.78 10.01
N SER A 119 -6.00 23.75 11.26
CA SER A 119 -5.84 24.95 12.06
C SER A 119 -4.38 25.42 12.00
N SER A 120 -4.16 26.72 11.78
CA SER A 120 -2.82 27.33 11.81
C SER A 120 -2.21 27.41 13.20
N SER A 121 -3.06 27.37 14.24
CA SER A 121 -2.66 27.32 15.65
C SER A 121 -3.61 26.41 16.42
N CYS A 122 -3.12 25.79 17.50
CA CYS A 122 -3.90 24.89 18.35
C CYS A 122 -3.69 25.29 19.81
N ASN A 123 -4.78 25.39 20.57
CA ASN A 123 -4.75 25.66 22.01
C ASN A 123 -5.53 24.58 22.77
N TYR A 124 -4.92 24.03 23.83
CA TYR A 124 -5.53 23.00 24.66
C TYR A 124 -6.74 23.51 25.46
N LYS A 125 -6.80 24.80 25.78
CA LYS A 125 -7.90 25.40 26.56
C LYS A 125 -9.20 25.44 25.74
N GLY A 126 -10.34 25.34 26.42
CA GLY A 126 -11.68 25.45 25.83
C GLY A 126 -12.19 24.16 25.16
N LYS A 127 -13.43 24.21 24.66
CA LYS A 127 -14.14 23.04 24.10
C LYS A 127 -13.36 22.41 22.94
N PHE A 128 -13.39 21.08 22.86
CA PHE A 128 -12.76 20.31 21.80
C PHE A 128 -13.72 20.12 20.61
N PHE A 129 -13.16 20.18 19.40
CA PHE A 129 -13.80 19.76 18.15
C PHE A 129 -12.77 19.00 17.30
N PRO A 130 -13.17 18.00 16.48
CA PRO A 130 -12.23 17.18 15.71
C PRO A 130 -11.31 17.93 14.74
N ASP A 131 -11.69 19.14 14.32
CA ASP A 131 -10.96 20.03 13.42
C ASP A 131 -10.12 21.10 14.15
N LYS A 132 -10.31 21.27 15.47
CA LYS A 132 -9.65 22.31 16.29
C LYS A 132 -8.12 22.30 16.20
N CYS A 133 -7.52 21.12 16.09
CA CYS A 133 -6.08 20.94 16.04
C CYS A 133 -5.65 20.01 14.91
N ARG A 134 -6.45 19.95 13.84
CA ARG A 134 -6.13 19.11 12.68
C ARG A 134 -4.92 19.67 11.92
N THR A 135 -4.02 18.78 11.55
CA THR A 135 -2.79 19.07 10.78
C THR A 135 -2.70 18.15 9.55
N GLY A 136 -1.74 18.40 8.67
CA GLY A 136 -1.48 17.54 7.51
C GLY A 136 -2.38 17.79 6.29
N CYS A 137 -2.96 18.99 6.17
CA CYS A 137 -3.67 19.40 4.95
C CYS A 137 -2.69 19.57 3.79
N GLY A 138 -3.06 19.09 2.61
CA GLY A 138 -2.18 19.07 1.45
C GLY A 138 -1.12 17.96 1.48
N GLU A 139 -1.06 17.15 2.53
CA GLU A 139 -0.12 16.02 2.66
C GLU A 139 -0.83 14.67 2.43
N PRO A 140 -0.09 13.58 2.19
CA PRO A 140 -0.68 12.24 2.19
C PRO A 140 -1.41 11.95 3.50
N THR A 141 -2.65 11.47 3.42
CA THR A 141 -3.48 11.09 4.58
C THR A 141 -2.81 10.06 5.47
N GLN A 142 -1.96 9.21 4.88
CA GLN A 142 -1.04 8.32 5.57
C GLN A 142 0.18 8.09 4.69
N ARG A 143 1.37 8.48 5.17
CA ARG A 143 2.63 8.26 4.46
C ARG A 143 3.39 7.02 4.94
N TRP A 144 3.37 6.78 6.24
CA TRP A 144 4.10 5.71 6.92
C TRP A 144 3.15 4.66 7.51
#